data_AF-A0A350G2A1-F1
#
_entry.id   AF-A0A350G2A1-F1
#
_cell.length_a   1.000
_cell.length_b   1.000
_cell.length_c   1.000
_cell.angle_alpha   90.00
_cell.angle_beta   90.00
_cell.angle_gamma   90.00
#
_symmetry.space_group_name_H-M   'P 1'
#
loop_
_entity.id
_entity.type
_entity.pdbx_description
1 polymer ?
#
loop_
_entity_poly.entity_id
_entity_poly.type
_entity_poly.pdbx_seq_one_letter_code
_entity_poly.pdbx_strand_id
1 'polypeptide(L)'
;MNTMHERYKNEIVPALRKTFELKNIMQVPRIEKVVVNIGMGEAMDNPKALESAVSDLVIITGQKPVMTKARKSIANFKLREGRL
;
A
#
# COMPACT_ATOMS: atom_id res chain seq x y z
N MET A 1 2.18 -4.01 23.00
CA MET A 1 3.29 -4.94 22.71
C MET A 1 3.20 -5.29 21.23
N ASN A 2 4.24 -5.01 20.43
CA ASN A 2 4.18 -5.09 18.95
C ASN A 2 4.89 -6.37 18.49
N THR A 3 4.15 -7.47 18.40
CA THR A 3 4.65 -8.82 18.09
C THR A 3 5.54 -8.86 16.84
N MET A 4 5.16 -8.16 15.77
CA MET A 4 5.97 -8.10 14.54
C MET A 4 7.30 -7.35 14.72
N HIS A 5 7.32 -6.29 15.52
CA HIS A 5 8.53 -5.50 15.76
C HIS A 5 9.54 -6.26 16.62
N GLU A 6 9.04 -6.96 17.64
CA GLU A 6 9.85 -7.82 18.51
C GLU A 6 10.46 -8.98 17.73
N ARG A 7 9.64 -9.66 16.91
CA ARG A 7 10.11 -10.72 16.02
C ARG A 7 11.17 -10.22 15.03
N TYR A 8 10.96 -9.04 14.44
CA TYR A 8 11.94 -8.44 13.53
C TYR A 8 13.29 -8.21 14.20
N LYS A 9 13.29 -7.58 15.39
CA LYS A 9 14.53 -7.27 16.12
C LYS A 9 15.26 -8.50 16.64
N ASN A 10 14.53 -9.46 17.19
CA ASN A 10 15.13 -10.56 17.96
C ASN A 10 15.48 -11.77 17.08
N GLU A 11 14.70 -12.04 16.03
CA GLU A 11 14.88 -13.23 15.20
C GLU A 11 15.39 -12.88 13.80
N ILE A 12 14.74 -11.92 13.13
CA ILE A 12 14.97 -11.66 11.71
C ILE A 12 16.28 -10.90 11.48
N VAL A 13 16.56 -9.86 12.27
CA VAL A 13 17.80 -9.06 12.15
C VAL A 13 19.07 -9.92 12.32
N PRO A 14 19.19 -10.77 13.36
CA PRO A 14 20.35 -11.67 13.49
C PRO A 14 20.46 -12.69 12.34
N ALA A 15 19.33 -13.25 11.90
CA ALA A 15 19.29 -14.20 10.79
C ALA A 15 19.78 -13.56 9.49
N LEU A 16 19.24 -12.40 9.12
CA LEU A 16 19.65 -11.66 7.91
C LEU A 16 21.11 -11.24 7.97
N ARG A 17 21.59 -10.77 9.13
CA ARG A 17 22.99 -10.40 9.30
C ARG A 17 23.94 -11.58 9.05
N LYS A 18 23.57 -12.78 9.52
CA LYS A 18 24.35 -14.00 9.32
C LYS A 18 24.30 -14.47 7.86
N THR A 19 23.13 -14.43 7.22
CA THR A 19 22.95 -14.87 5.82
C THR A 19 23.65 -13.96 4.82
N PHE A 20 23.64 -12.65 5.05
CA PHE A 20 24.22 -11.65 4.14
C PHE A 20 25.59 -11.13 4.60
N GLU A 21 26.18 -11.72 5.64
CA GLU A 21 27.49 -11.37 6.21
C GLU A 21 27.68 -9.86 6.45
N LEU A 22 26.62 -9.19 6.90
CA LEU A 22 26.60 -7.74 7.03
C LEU A 22 27.49 -7.28 8.20
N LYS A 23 28.46 -6.43 7.88
CA LYS A 23 29.42 -5.88 8.86
C LYS A 23 28.75 -4.90 9.82
N ASN A 24 27.83 -4.09 9.32
CA ASN A 24 27.12 -3.07 10.10
C ASN A 24 25.65 -3.45 10.33
N ILE A 25 25.18 -3.29 11.56
CA ILE A 25 23.78 -3.57 11.96
C ILE A 25 22.80 -2.65 11.21
N MET A 26 23.21 -1.43 10.90
CA MET A 26 22.37 -0.45 10.19
C MET A 26 22.19 -0.78 8.70
N GLN A 27 22.91 -1.77 8.16
CA GLN A 27 22.73 -2.24 6.78
C GLN A 27 21.62 -3.27 6.62
N VAL A 28 21.07 -3.79 7.73
CA VAL A 28 20.01 -4.80 7.67
C VAL A 28 18.75 -4.18 7.04
N PRO A 29 18.20 -4.78 5.96
CA PRO A 29 17.07 -4.23 5.24
C PRO A 29 15.82 -4.19 6.11
N ARG A 30 15.06 -3.10 6.01
CA ARG A 30 13.81 -2.87 6.77
C ARG A 30 12.66 -2.54 5.83
N ILE A 31 11.44 -2.81 6.29
CA ILE A 31 10.22 -2.37 5.60
C ILE A 31 10.05 -0.87 5.86
N GLU A 32 10.05 -0.07 4.79
CA GLU A 32 9.85 1.38 4.88
C GLU A 32 8.37 1.77 4.80
N LYS A 33 7.63 1.20 3.84
CA LYS A 33 6.20 1.45 3.68
C LYS A 33 5.51 0.28 2.97
N VAL A 34 4.22 0.11 3.25
CA VAL A 34 3.32 -0.77 2.51
C VAL A 34 2.26 0.12 1.86
N VAL A 35 2.12 0.04 0.54
CA VAL A 35 1.12 0.82 -0.21
C VAL A 35 0.05 -0.14 -0.70
N VAL A 36 -1.19 0.09 -0.29
CA VAL A 36 -2.36 -0.66 -0.76
C VAL A 36 -3.07 0.18 -1.82
N ASN A 37 -3.31 -0.41 -2.98
CA ASN A 37 -3.99 0.23 -4.10
C ASN A 37 -5.14 -0.66 -4.59
N ILE A 38 -6.28 -0.06 -4.90
CA ILE A 38 -7.43 -0.74 -5.50
C ILE A 38 -7.72 -0.10 -6.86
N GLY A 39 -7.78 -0.93 -7.90
CA GLY A 39 -8.20 -0.51 -9.22
C GLY A 39 -9.69 -0.78 -9.40
N MET A 40 -10.49 0.26 -9.61
CA MET A 40 -11.91 0.13 -9.92
C MET A 40 -12.23 0.82 -11.24
N GLY A 41 -12.30 0.05 -12.33
CA GLY A 41 -12.73 0.56 -13.63
C GLY A 41 -14.20 0.98 -13.65
N GLU A 42 -15.06 0.30 -12.88
CA GLU A 42 -16.50 0.54 -12.81
C GLU A 42 -16.89 1.75 -11.95
N ALA A 43 -15.97 2.27 -11.14
CA ALA A 43 -16.19 3.46 -10.32
C ALA A 43 -16.46 4.72 -11.15
N MET A 44 -16.06 4.73 -12.43
CA MET A 44 -16.34 5.83 -13.35
C MET A 44 -17.84 6.03 -13.60
N ASP A 45 -18.62 4.94 -13.58
CA ASP A 45 -20.05 4.94 -13.89
C ASP A 45 -20.91 4.84 -12.62
N ASN A 46 -20.38 4.29 -11.53
CA ASN A 46 -21.08 4.15 -10.26
C ASN A 46 -20.32 4.77 -9.07
N PRO A 47 -20.67 6.02 -8.68
CA PRO A 47 -20.07 6.70 -7.53
C PRO A 47 -20.24 5.94 -6.20
N LYS A 48 -21.32 5.16 -6.03
CA LYS A 48 -21.56 4.42 -4.79
C LYS A 48 -20.57 3.28 -4.59
N ALA A 49 -20.12 2.65 -5.67
CA ALA A 49 -19.13 1.59 -5.60
C ALA A 49 -17.80 2.13 -5.05
N LEU A 50 -17.44 3.35 -5.44
CA LEU A 50 -16.25 4.04 -4.97
C LEU A 50 -16.34 4.33 -3.46
N GLU A 51 -17.49 4.80 -2.99
CA GLU A 51 -17.74 5.04 -1.55
C GLU A 51 -17.65 3.75 -0.73
N SER A 52 -18.22 2.65 -1.24
CA SER A 52 -18.11 1.33 -0.60
C SER A 52 -16.66 0.87 -0.50
N ALA A 53 -15.88 0.97 -1.58
CA ALA A 53 -14.47 0.57 -1.56
C ALA A 53 -13.61 1.43 -0.62
N VAL A 54 -13.92 2.72 -0.50
CA VAL A 54 -13.30 3.60 0.50
C VAL A 54 -13.62 3.12 1.91
N SER A 55 -14.89 2.81 2.19
CA SER A 55 -15.31 2.28 3.50
C SER A 55 -14.59 0.98 3.83
N ASP A 56 -14.51 0.05 2.89
CA ASP A 56 -13.86 -1.25 3.09
C ASP A 56 -12.35 -1.08 3.36
N LEU A 57 -11.67 -0.22 2.60
CA LEU A 57 -10.25 0.08 2.85
C LEU A 57 -10.03 0.75 4.19
N VAL A 58 -10.93 1.61 4.65
CA VAL A 58 -10.87 2.21 5.98
C VAL A 58 -10.98 1.13 7.06
N ILE A 59 -11.92 0.19 6.91
CA ILE A 59 -12.10 -0.91 7.87
C ILE A 59 -10.86 -1.80 7.92
N ILE A 60 -10.26 -2.11 6.77
CA ILE A 60 -9.09 -3.00 6.66
C ILE A 60 -7.82 -2.32 7.18
N THR A 61 -7.54 -1.10 6.72
CA THR A 61 -6.27 -0.41 6.97
C THR A 61 -6.31 0.52 8.18
N GLY A 62 -7.50 0.85 8.70
CA GLY A 62 -7.68 1.85 9.74
C GLY A 62 -7.38 3.29 9.29
N GLN A 63 -7.13 3.50 7.99
CA GLN A 63 -6.73 4.79 7.43
C GLN A 63 -7.66 5.19 6.29
N LYS A 64 -7.96 6.50 6.21
CA LYS A 64 -8.70 7.06 5.07
C LYS A 64 -7.84 6.98 3.80
N PRO A 65 -8.27 6.25 2.76
CA PRO A 65 -7.51 6.13 1.52
C PRO A 65 -7.52 7.45 0.74
N VAL A 66 -6.47 7.63 -0.07
CA VAL A 66 -6.35 8.78 -0.96
C VAL A 66 -7.02 8.46 -2.28
N MET A 67 -7.91 9.36 -2.70
CA MET A 67 -8.60 9.26 -3.98
C MET A 67 -7.65 9.66 -5.12
N THR A 68 -7.31 8.71 -5.99
CA THR A 68 -6.38 8.95 -7.11
C THR A 68 -7.15 9.40 -8.34
N LYS A 69 -6.72 10.53 -8.94
CA LYS A 69 -7.30 11.06 -10.17
C LYS A 69 -6.54 10.58 -11.40
N ALA A 70 -7.26 10.44 -12.50
CA ALA A 70 -6.71 10.20 -13.82
C ALA A 70 -5.70 11.27 -14.23
N ARG A 71 -4.48 10.86 -14.61
CA ARG A 71 -3.42 11.77 -15.11
C ARG A 71 -3.45 12.01 -16.62
N LYS A 72 -4.05 11.09 -17.38
CA LYS A 72 -4.07 11.14 -18.85
C LYS A 72 -5.45 10.76 -19.35
N SER A 73 -5.90 11.39 -20.43
CA SER A 73 -7.12 11.01 -21.13
C SER A 73 -6.84 9.83 -22.07
N ILE A 74 -7.63 8.76 -21.98
CA ILE A 74 -7.50 7.57 -22.85
C ILE A 74 -8.89 7.18 -23.34
N ALA A 75 -9.14 7.36 -24.65
CA ALA A 75 -10.45 7.17 -25.27
C ALA A 75 -10.97 5.72 -25.14
N ASN A 76 -10.09 4.72 -25.30
CA ASN A 76 -10.46 3.30 -25.19
C ASN A 76 -11.04 2.94 -23.82
N PHE A 77 -10.63 3.65 -22.76
CA PHE A 77 -11.13 3.46 -21.40
C PHE A 77 -12.19 4.49 -21.00
N LYS A 78 -12.66 5.33 -21.94
CA LYS A 78 -13.62 6.43 -21.67
C LYS A 78 -13.16 7.35 -20.53
N LEU A 79 -11.84 7.45 -20.33
CA LEU A 79 -11.21 8.11 -19.19
C LEU A 79 -10.72 9.50 -19.61
N ARG A 80 -11.03 10.52 -18.81
CA ARG A 80 -10.59 11.90 -19.01
C ARG A 80 -9.66 12.31 -17.88
N GLU A 81 -8.67 13.14 -18.17
CA GLU A 81 -7.76 13.71 -17.18
C GLU A 81 -8.55 14.46 -16.09
N GLY A 82 -8.11 14.30 -14.84
CA GLY A 82 -8.75 14.91 -13.66
C GLY A 82 -9.98 14.17 -13.13
N ARG A 83 -10.47 13.14 -13.83
CA ARG A 83 -11.59 12.29 -13.38
C ARG A 83 -11.15 11.40 -12.21
N LEU A 84 -12.04 11.26 -11.23
CA LEU A 84 -11.94 10.29 -10.14
C LEU A 84 -12.36 8.90 -10.63
#